data_AF-A0AAV3QZW3-F1
#
_entry.id   AF-A0AAV3QZW3-F1
#
_cell.length_a   1.000
_cell.length_b   1.000
_cell.length_c   1.000
_cell.angle_alpha   90.00
_cell.angle_beta   90.00
_cell.angle_gamma   90.00
#
_symmetry.space_group_name_H-M   'P 1'
#
loop_
_entity.id
_entity.type
_entity.pdbx_description
1 polymer ?
#
loop_
_entity_poly.entity_id
_entity_poly.type
_entity_poly.pdbx_seq_one_letter_code
_entity_poly.pdbx_strand_id
1 'polypeptide(L)'
;MNSLKLKMANLEADSVKNIMDDKSQDVLSFFQNIIGVFTNWLDDMFPPGTRLETLKNWIIVAAPYVILGLLLLLCLPCIMGIFNCFFRMFMGIFYCFFKMFKGIFKFFLYILKGIFGYLRKILCCCCLGGKKMMKAPGRNVNILRMRFEANPAAYFRGLHANQPISSNFLV
;
A
#
# COMPACT_ATOMS: atom_id res chain seq x y z
N MET A 1 37.97 -40.69 -43.98
CA MET A 1 37.52 -39.71 -42.95
C MET A 1 36.00 -39.72 -42.72
N ASN A 2 35.17 -40.00 -43.73
CA ASN A 2 33.71 -39.98 -43.60
C ASN A 2 33.10 -41.16 -42.81
N SER A 3 33.69 -42.36 -42.87
CA SER A 3 33.14 -43.53 -42.15
C SER A 3 33.32 -43.47 -40.63
N LEU A 4 34.37 -42.80 -40.14
CA LEU A 4 34.61 -42.59 -38.72
C LEU A 4 33.62 -41.61 -38.11
N LYS A 5 33.30 -40.51 -38.82
CA LYS A 5 32.26 -39.56 -38.39
C LYS A 5 30.88 -40.21 -38.33
N LEU A 6 30.58 -41.11 -39.27
CA LEU A 6 29.30 -41.82 -39.31
C LEU A 6 29.14 -42.80 -38.15
N LYS A 7 30.21 -43.49 -37.75
CA LYS A 7 30.18 -44.37 -36.56
C LYS A 7 30.02 -43.61 -35.25
N MET A 8 30.66 -42.45 -35.12
CA MET A 8 30.53 -41.60 -33.93
C MET A 8 29.09 -41.04 -33.80
N ALA A 9 28.49 -40.59 -34.91
CA ALA A 9 27.11 -40.11 -34.90
C ALA A 9 26.08 -41.21 -34.55
N ASN A 10 26.29 -42.44 -35.05
CA ASN A 10 25.42 -43.56 -34.71
C ASN A 10 25.56 -43.98 -33.24
N LEU A 11 26.79 -43.99 -32.69
CA LEU A 11 27.03 -44.27 -31.28
C LEU A 11 26.34 -43.24 -30.36
N GLU A 12 26.36 -41.96 -30.74
CA GLU A 12 25.67 -40.90 -30.00
C GLU A 12 24.14 -41.08 -30.06
N ALA A 13 23.60 -41.36 -31.26
CA ALA A 13 22.16 -41.61 -31.43
C ALA A 13 21.66 -42.84 -30.66
N ASP A 14 22.42 -43.93 -30.66
CA ASP A 14 22.09 -45.16 -29.92
C ASP A 14 22.12 -44.92 -28.41
N SER A 15 23.08 -44.12 -27.92
CA SER A 15 23.17 -43.76 -26.50
C SER A 15 21.97 -42.93 -26.04
N VAL A 16 21.54 -41.94 -26.84
CA VAL A 16 20.39 -41.08 -26.54
C VAL A 16 19.09 -41.88 -26.57
N LYS A 17 18.94 -42.80 -27.54
CA LYS A 17 17.77 -43.67 -27.63
C LYS A 17 17.62 -44.55 -26.40
N ASN A 18 18.71 -45.19 -25.95
CA ASN A 18 18.67 -46.05 -24.76
C ASN A 18 18.29 -45.27 -23.49
N ILE A 19 18.79 -44.03 -23.34
CA ILE A 19 18.42 -43.15 -22.21
C ILE A 19 16.93 -42.77 -22.25
N MET A 20 16.37 -42.59 -23.45
CA MET A 20 14.97 -42.20 -23.63
C MET A 20 14.02 -43.38 -23.39
N ASP A 21 14.41 -44.57 -23.82
CA ASP A 21 13.65 -45.81 -23.57
C ASP A 21 13.64 -46.15 -22.07
N ASP A 22 14.76 -45.99 -21.35
CA ASP A 22 14.85 -46.24 -19.90
C ASP A 22 13.88 -45.34 -19.09
N LYS A 23 13.88 -44.04 -19.37
CA LYS A 23 12.93 -43.10 -18.73
C LYS A 23 11.46 -43.40 -19.06
N SER A 24 11.18 -43.94 -20.25
CA SER A 24 9.81 -44.30 -20.64
C SER A 24 9.28 -45.49 -19.82
N GLN A 25 10.15 -46.46 -19.50
CA GLN A 25 9.79 -47.63 -18.71
C GLN A 25 9.50 -47.26 -17.26
N ASP A 26 10.27 -46.33 -16.68
CA ASP A 26 10.01 -45.81 -15.33
C ASP A 26 8.63 -45.16 -15.22
N VAL A 27 8.25 -44.33 -16.20
CA VAL A 27 6.93 -43.70 -16.24
C VAL A 27 5.83 -44.75 -16.39
N LEU A 28 6.02 -45.75 -17.26
CA LEU A 28 5.05 -46.83 -17.45
C LEU A 28 4.86 -47.65 -16.16
N SER A 29 5.94 -47.98 -15.46
CA SER A 29 5.87 -48.74 -14.21
C SER A 29 5.16 -47.95 -13.10
N PHE A 30 5.40 -46.64 -13.02
CA PHE A 30 4.67 -45.75 -12.10
C PHE A 30 3.17 -45.73 -12.39
N PHE A 31 2.77 -45.61 -13.65
CA PHE A 31 1.37 -45.68 -14.04
C PHE A 31 0.75 -47.05 -13.76
N GLN A 32 1.46 -48.15 -14.03
CA GLN A 32 0.98 -49.49 -13.70
C GLN A 32 0.78 -49.67 -12.19
N ASN A 33 1.68 -49.11 -11.37
CA ASN A 33 1.55 -49.16 -9.92
C ASN A 33 0.35 -48.35 -9.42
N ILE A 34 0.13 -47.14 -9.98
CA ILE A 34 -1.05 -46.32 -9.68
C ILE A 34 -2.34 -47.02 -10.11
N ILE A 35 -2.37 -47.57 -11.32
CA ILE A 35 -3.53 -48.29 -11.85
C ILE A 35 -3.82 -49.50 -10.96
N GLY A 36 -2.80 -50.24 -10.52
CA GLY A 36 -2.96 -51.37 -9.60
C GLY A 36 -3.56 -50.97 -8.25
N VAL A 37 -3.09 -49.87 -7.64
CA VAL A 37 -3.67 -49.33 -6.40
C VAL A 37 -5.11 -48.86 -6.64
N PHE A 38 -5.36 -48.21 -7.78
CA PHE A 38 -6.68 -47.73 -8.14
C PHE A 38 -7.67 -48.86 -8.41
N THR A 39 -7.25 -49.94 -9.08
CA THR A 39 -8.11 -51.11 -9.32
C THR A 39 -8.42 -51.83 -8.03
N ASN A 40 -7.44 -52.01 -7.14
CA ASN A 40 -7.68 -52.62 -5.83
C ASN A 40 -8.68 -51.79 -5.00
N TRP A 41 -8.52 -50.46 -4.99
CA TRP A 41 -9.46 -49.55 -4.34
C TRP A 41 -10.85 -49.55 -4.99
N LEU A 42 -10.92 -49.62 -6.32
CA LEU A 42 -12.18 -49.66 -7.07
C LEU A 42 -12.89 -51.02 -6.87
N ASP A 43 -12.13 -52.10 -6.73
CA ASP A 43 -12.64 -53.43 -6.42
C ASP A 43 -13.23 -53.48 -4.99
N ASP A 44 -12.59 -52.82 -4.02
CA ASP A 44 -13.10 -52.64 -2.65
C ASP A 44 -14.37 -51.77 -2.61
N MET A 45 -14.42 -50.70 -3.42
CA MET A 45 -15.57 -49.80 -3.50
C MET A 45 -16.75 -50.40 -4.30
N PHE A 46 -16.48 -51.32 -5.24
CA PHE A 46 -17.49 -51.91 -6.13
C PHE A 46 -17.29 -53.43 -6.32
N PRO A 47 -17.93 -54.26 -5.46
CA PRO A 47 -17.89 -55.72 -5.57
C PRO A 47 -18.38 -56.21 -6.94
N PRO A 48 -17.69 -57.19 -7.57
CA PRO A 48 -17.90 -57.59 -8.98
C PRO A 48 -19.32 -58.09 -9.30
N GLY A 49 -20.06 -58.59 -8.31
CA GLY A 49 -21.42 -59.12 -8.48
C GLY A 49 -22.53 -58.08 -8.62
N THR A 50 -22.30 -56.83 -8.20
CA THR A 50 -23.34 -55.77 -8.19
C THR A 50 -22.92 -54.49 -8.92
N ARG A 51 -21.74 -54.49 -9.57
CA ARG A 51 -21.10 -53.30 -10.17
C ARG A 51 -22.01 -52.46 -11.02
N LEU A 52 -22.79 -53.08 -11.90
CA LEU A 52 -23.58 -52.34 -12.88
C LEU A 52 -24.72 -51.56 -12.21
N GLU A 53 -25.35 -52.15 -11.20
CA GLU A 53 -26.47 -51.56 -10.47
C GLU A 53 -25.99 -50.50 -9.48
N THR A 54 -24.90 -50.75 -8.76
CA THR A 54 -24.29 -49.78 -7.85
C THR A 54 -23.69 -48.59 -8.60
N LEU A 55 -22.95 -48.79 -9.71
CA LEU A 55 -22.46 -47.68 -10.53
C LEU A 55 -23.60 -46.81 -11.06
N LYS A 56 -24.69 -47.44 -11.54
CA LYS A 56 -25.83 -46.69 -12.07
C LYS A 56 -26.44 -45.80 -10.98
N ASN A 57 -26.64 -46.33 -9.77
CA ASN A 57 -27.12 -45.54 -8.64
C ASN A 57 -26.15 -44.43 -8.24
N TRP A 58 -24.84 -44.71 -8.19
CA TRP A 58 -23.83 -43.70 -7.86
C TRP A 58 -23.72 -42.60 -8.91
N ILE A 59 -23.81 -42.92 -10.20
CA ILE A 59 -23.84 -41.94 -11.28
C ILE A 59 -25.10 -41.08 -11.19
N ILE A 60 -26.26 -41.67 -10.90
CA ILE A 60 -27.51 -40.91 -10.72
C ILE A 60 -27.40 -39.95 -9.53
N VAL A 61 -26.78 -40.39 -8.42
CA VAL A 61 -26.56 -39.55 -7.23
C VAL A 61 -25.49 -38.48 -7.48
N ALA A 62 -24.43 -38.78 -8.22
CA ALA A 62 -23.34 -37.86 -8.51
C ALA A 62 -23.70 -36.83 -9.61
N ALA A 63 -24.52 -37.23 -10.58
CA ALA A 63 -24.94 -36.42 -11.72
C ALA A 63 -25.42 -35.01 -11.36
N PRO A 64 -26.33 -34.79 -10.38
CA PRO A 64 -26.77 -33.44 -10.02
C PRO A 64 -25.63 -32.57 -9.50
N TYR A 65 -24.67 -33.12 -8.74
CA TYR A 65 -23.51 -32.36 -8.24
C TYR A 65 -22.52 -32.03 -9.35
N VAL A 66 -22.30 -32.95 -10.29
CA VAL A 66 -21.46 -32.71 -11.47
C VAL A 66 -22.10 -31.66 -12.38
N ILE A 67 -23.41 -31.76 -12.63
CA ILE A 67 -24.17 -30.78 -13.42
C ILE A 67 -24.16 -29.41 -12.74
N LEU A 68 -24.39 -29.36 -11.42
CA LEU A 68 -24.34 -28.12 -10.65
C LEU A 68 -22.93 -27.51 -10.66
N GLY A 69 -21.89 -28.34 -10.52
CA GLY A 69 -20.49 -27.93 -10.61
C GLY A 69 -20.14 -27.38 -11.99
N LEU A 70 -20.58 -28.03 -13.08
CA LEU A 70 -20.39 -27.54 -14.44
C LEU A 70 -21.15 -26.24 -14.71
N LEU A 71 -22.38 -26.12 -14.20
CA LEU A 71 -23.18 -24.90 -14.32
C LEU A 71 -22.54 -23.75 -13.54
N LEU A 72 -22.04 -24.01 -12.32
CA LEU A 72 -21.26 -23.05 -11.56
C LEU A 72 -19.97 -22.67 -12.30
N LEU A 73 -19.20 -23.65 -12.79
CA LEU A 73 -17.95 -23.40 -13.52
C LEU A 73 -18.18 -22.54 -14.77
N LEU A 74 -19.27 -22.78 -15.49
CA LEU A 74 -19.69 -21.98 -16.65
C LEU A 74 -20.15 -20.56 -16.24
N CYS A 75 -20.75 -20.41 -15.05
CA CYS A 75 -21.27 -19.15 -14.53
C CYS A 75 -20.22 -18.28 -13.80
N LEU A 76 -19.19 -18.88 -13.20
CA LEU A 76 -18.07 -18.20 -12.54
C LEU A 76 -17.42 -17.10 -13.40
N PRO A 77 -17.08 -17.31 -14.68
CA PRO A 77 -16.52 -16.24 -15.52
C PRO A 77 -17.52 -15.10 -15.76
N CYS A 78 -18.83 -15.39 -15.84
CA CYS A 78 -19.86 -14.36 -15.97
C CYS A 78 -19.95 -13.51 -14.70
N ILE A 79 -19.92 -14.15 -13.52
CA ILE A 79 -19.94 -13.46 -12.22
C ILE A 79 -18.71 -12.57 -12.06
N MET A 80 -17.52 -13.09 -12.39
CA MET A 80 -16.27 -12.33 -12.34
C MET A 80 -16.27 -11.15 -13.32
N GLY A 81 -16.83 -11.34 -14.53
CA GLY A 81 -17.00 -10.27 -15.51
C GLY A 81 -17.93 -9.16 -15.03
N ILE A 82 -19.09 -9.52 -14.46
CA ILE A 82 -20.06 -8.56 -13.90
C ILE A 82 -19.43 -7.80 -12.72
N PHE A 83 -18.77 -8.52 -11.80
CA PHE A 83 -18.08 -7.90 -10.67
C PHE A 83 -17.00 -6.92 -11.14
N ASN A 84 -16.19 -7.28 -12.14
CA ASN A 84 -15.15 -6.41 -12.66
C ASN A 84 -15.74 -5.16 -13.33
N CYS A 85 -16.86 -5.30 -14.05
CA CYS A 85 -17.57 -4.16 -14.65
C CYS A 85 -18.12 -3.22 -13.56
N PHE A 86 -18.74 -3.78 -12.52
CA PHE A 86 -19.23 -3.03 -11.37
C PHE A 86 -18.10 -2.31 -10.63
N PHE A 87 -17.00 -3.00 -10.33
CA PHE A 87 -15.83 -2.42 -9.66
C PHE A 87 -15.22 -1.29 -10.49
N ARG A 88 -15.13 -1.45 -11.82
CA ARG A 88 -14.61 -0.39 -12.70
C ARG A 88 -15.48 0.86 -12.66
N MET A 89 -16.80 0.69 -12.68
CA MET A 89 -17.75 1.80 -12.55
C MET A 89 -17.61 2.50 -11.18
N PHE A 90 -17.56 1.71 -10.10
CA PHE A 90 -17.43 2.22 -8.74
C PHE A 90 -16.11 2.98 -8.53
N MET A 91 -14.99 2.44 -9.00
CA MET A 91 -13.68 3.11 -8.92
C MET A 91 -13.65 4.44 -9.67
N GLY A 92 -14.36 4.54 -10.80
CA GLY A 92 -14.53 5.80 -11.52
C GLY A 92 -15.27 6.86 -10.70
N ILE A 93 -16.38 6.48 -10.05
CA ILE A 93 -17.15 7.36 -9.17
C ILE A 93 -16.30 7.78 -7.96
N PHE A 94 -15.64 6.83 -7.32
CA PHE A 94 -14.76 7.08 -6.17
C PHE A 94 -13.61 8.03 -6.54
N TYR A 95 -12.98 7.83 -7.69
CA TYR A 95 -11.93 8.71 -8.18
C TYR A 95 -12.42 10.15 -8.38
N CYS A 96 -13.59 10.32 -9.02
CA CYS A 96 -14.21 11.64 -9.18
C CYS A 96 -14.55 12.30 -7.84
N PHE A 97 -15.09 11.52 -6.91
CA PHE A 97 -15.38 11.96 -5.55
C PHE A 97 -14.11 12.43 -4.83
N PHE A 98 -13.06 11.61 -4.77
CA PHE A 98 -11.80 12.00 -4.13
C PHE A 98 -11.15 13.22 -4.79
N LYS A 99 -11.27 13.35 -6.12
CA LYS A 99 -10.79 14.53 -6.85
C LYS A 99 -11.52 15.81 -6.40
N MET A 100 -12.84 15.75 -6.26
CA MET A 100 -13.65 16.85 -5.74
C MET A 100 -13.26 17.20 -4.30
N PHE A 101 -13.15 16.19 -3.43
CA PHE A 101 -12.77 16.37 -2.03
C PHE A 101 -11.39 16.99 -1.87
N LYS A 102 -10.41 16.62 -2.71
CA LYS A 102 -9.07 17.23 -2.71
C LYS A 102 -9.12 18.73 -3.02
N GLY A 103 -10.03 19.17 -3.90
CA GLY A 103 -10.26 20.59 -4.20
C GLY A 103 -10.83 21.34 -3.01
N ILE A 104 -11.90 20.80 -2.42
CA ILE A 104 -12.55 21.36 -1.23
C ILE A 104 -11.56 21.44 -0.06
N PHE A 105 -10.78 20.39 0.17
CA PHE A 105 -9.79 20.35 1.24
C PHE A 105 -8.69 21.39 1.04
N LYS A 106 -8.20 21.58 -0.20
CA LYS A 106 -7.25 22.68 -0.50
C LYS A 106 -7.85 24.05 -0.22
N PHE A 107 -9.10 24.27 -0.61
CA PHE A 107 -9.79 25.53 -0.34
C PHE A 107 -9.96 25.76 1.17
N PHE A 108 -10.39 24.74 1.89
CA PHE A 108 -10.50 24.78 3.35
C PHE A 108 -9.15 25.09 4.02
N LEU A 109 -8.07 24.42 3.60
CA LEU A 109 -6.71 24.72 4.09
C LEU A 109 -6.26 26.15 3.73
N TYR A 110 -6.66 26.68 2.58
CA TYR A 110 -6.40 28.08 2.21
C TYR A 110 -7.12 29.05 3.14
N ILE A 111 -8.40 28.80 3.44
CA ILE A 111 -9.17 29.59 4.40
C ILE A 111 -8.55 29.50 5.80
N LEU A 112 -8.20 28.32 6.28
CA LEU A 112 -7.51 28.15 7.56
C LEU A 112 -6.20 28.93 7.60
N LYS A 113 -5.35 28.82 6.56
CA LYS A 113 -4.11 29.62 6.49
C LYS A 113 -4.38 31.12 6.50
N GLY A 114 -5.42 31.58 5.82
CA GLY A 114 -5.85 32.98 5.82
C GLY A 114 -6.27 33.43 7.22
N ILE A 115 -7.11 32.65 7.90
CA ILE A 115 -7.56 32.90 9.27
C ILE A 115 -6.36 32.88 10.23
N PHE A 116 -5.51 31.86 10.18
CA PHE A 116 -4.29 31.80 11.01
C PHE A 116 -3.34 32.96 10.72
N GLY A 117 -3.22 33.40 9.47
CA GLY A 117 -2.43 34.57 9.10
C GLY A 117 -3.02 35.87 9.65
N TYR A 118 -4.34 36.03 9.58
CA TYR A 118 -5.07 37.16 10.13
C TYR A 118 -5.00 37.18 11.67
N LEU A 119 -5.22 36.03 12.31
CA LEU A 119 -5.09 35.83 13.74
C LEU A 119 -3.66 36.10 14.19
N ARG A 120 -2.65 35.59 13.47
CA ARG A 120 -1.24 35.88 13.72
C ARG A 120 -0.97 37.37 13.60
N LYS A 121 -1.58 38.08 12.65
CA LYS A 121 -1.44 39.54 12.51
C LYS A 121 -2.05 40.28 13.69
N ILE A 122 -3.25 39.88 14.13
CA ILE A 122 -3.89 40.43 15.34
C ILE A 122 -3.03 40.16 16.58
N LEU A 123 -2.56 38.92 16.77
CA LEU A 123 -1.69 38.56 17.89
C LEU A 123 -0.34 39.29 17.82
N CYS A 124 0.24 39.44 16.63
CA CYS A 124 1.54 40.07 16.43
C CYS A 124 1.47 41.61 16.56
N CYS A 125 0.31 42.22 16.28
CA CYS A 125 0.05 43.62 16.55
C CYS A 125 0.05 43.96 18.05
N CYS A 126 -0.11 42.97 18.94
CA CYS A 126 -0.05 43.20 20.39
C CYS A 126 1.23 42.65 21.06
N CYS A 127 1.95 41.68 20.48
CA CYS A 127 2.92 40.91 21.27
C CYS A 127 4.37 40.79 20.75
N LEU A 128 4.75 41.28 19.56
CA LEU A 128 6.13 41.13 19.06
C LEU A 128 6.74 42.39 18.41
N GLY A 129 6.23 43.57 18.78
CA GLY A 129 7.01 44.79 18.61
C GLY A 129 8.23 44.71 19.51
N GLY A 130 9.37 44.24 18.97
CA GLY A 130 10.63 44.19 19.68
C GLY A 130 10.83 45.50 20.43
N LYS A 131 10.88 45.44 21.76
CA LYS A 131 10.98 46.61 22.63
C LYS A 131 12.17 47.42 22.14
N LYS A 132 11.92 48.54 21.44
CA LYS A 132 12.98 49.31 20.78
C LYS A 132 13.91 49.82 21.87
N MET A 133 15.13 49.31 21.86
CA MET A 133 16.18 49.80 22.72
C MET A 133 16.80 51.04 22.08
N MET A 134 17.27 51.95 22.91
CA MET A 134 18.04 53.10 22.46
C MET A 134 19.19 53.36 23.43
N LYS A 135 20.26 54.00 22.94
CA LYS A 135 21.38 54.39 23.78
C LYS A 135 20.95 55.56 24.69
N ALA A 136 21.23 55.45 25.97
CA ALA A 136 20.80 56.42 26.96
C ALA A 136 21.59 57.76 26.82
N PRO A 137 20.93 58.92 26.81
CA PRO A 137 21.63 60.21 26.76
C PRO A 137 22.47 60.43 28.02
N GLY A 138 23.78 60.69 27.87
CA GLY A 138 24.69 60.93 29.00
C GLY A 138 25.11 59.67 29.78
N ARG A 139 24.78 58.46 29.32
CA ARG A 139 25.23 57.18 29.91
C ARG A 139 25.54 56.14 28.83
N ASN A 140 26.50 55.25 29.07
CA ASN A 140 26.88 54.22 28.10
C ASN A 140 26.09 52.90 28.30
N VAL A 141 24.77 52.98 28.33
CA VAL A 141 23.89 51.80 28.41
C VAL A 141 22.71 51.92 27.44
N ASN A 142 22.04 50.80 27.18
CA ASN A 142 20.79 50.78 26.43
C ASN A 142 19.59 50.81 27.36
N ILE A 143 18.60 51.65 27.04
CA ILE A 143 17.35 51.78 27.78
C ILE A 143 16.16 51.53 26.86
N LEU A 144 15.04 51.15 27.47
CA LEU A 144 13.75 51.01 26.81
C LEU A 144 13.27 52.38 26.30
N ARG A 145 13.23 52.55 24.97
CA ARG A 145 12.81 53.81 24.33
C ARG A 145 11.43 54.26 24.78
N MET A 146 10.47 53.33 24.86
CA MET A 146 9.10 53.60 25.32
C MET A 146 9.08 54.20 26.75
N ARG A 147 9.94 53.72 27.65
CA ARG A 147 9.99 54.20 29.04
C ARG A 147 10.60 55.60 29.13
N PHE A 148 11.64 55.86 28.34
CA PHE A 148 12.21 57.20 28.21
C PHE A 148 11.22 58.20 27.63
N GLU A 149 10.56 57.85 26.53
CA GLU A 149 9.57 58.73 25.88
C GLU A 149 8.36 58.99 26.80
N ALA A 150 7.97 58.02 27.63
CA ALA A 150 6.87 58.18 28.58
C ALA A 150 7.19 59.14 29.75
N ASN A 151 8.45 59.20 30.21
CA ASN A 151 8.83 60.08 31.32
C ASN A 151 10.31 60.51 31.25
N PRO A 152 10.66 61.43 30.35
CA PRO A 152 12.03 61.89 30.20
C PRO A 152 12.50 62.66 31.45
N ALA A 153 11.60 63.38 32.11
CA ALA A 153 11.91 64.15 33.32
C ALA A 153 12.39 63.26 34.48
N ALA A 154 11.83 62.06 34.66
CA ALA A 154 12.31 61.11 35.65
C ALA A 154 13.74 60.63 35.34
N TYR A 155 14.05 60.37 34.07
CA TYR A 155 15.40 59.98 33.64
C TYR A 155 16.41 61.09 33.95
N PHE A 156 16.15 62.32 33.52
CA PHE A 156 17.08 63.44 33.72
C PHE A 156 17.21 63.86 35.19
N ARG A 157 16.14 63.76 36.00
CA ARG A 157 16.24 63.96 37.45
C ARG A 157 17.18 62.96 38.11
N GLY A 158 17.06 61.67 37.78
CA GLY A 158 18.00 60.65 38.26
C GLY A 158 19.42 60.87 37.74
N LEU A 159 19.57 61.39 36.52
CA LEU A 159 20.86 61.75 35.94
C LEU A 159 21.55 62.87 36.75
N HIS A 160 20.85 63.96 37.04
CA HIS A 160 21.40 65.09 37.81
C HIS A 160 21.64 64.74 39.28
N ALA A 161 20.85 63.83 39.85
CA ALA A 161 21.05 63.32 41.20
C ALA A 161 22.15 62.24 41.29
N ASN A 162 22.86 61.93 40.19
CA ASN A 162 23.85 60.86 40.10
C ASN A 162 23.35 59.48 40.57
N GLN A 163 22.05 59.22 40.43
CA GLN A 163 21.44 57.95 40.83
C GLN A 163 21.68 56.86 39.77
N PRO A 164 21.81 55.58 40.17
CA PRO A 164 21.85 54.47 39.21
C PRO A 164 20.59 54.45 38.35
N ILE A 165 20.69 53.88 37.15
CA ILE A 165 19.55 53.81 36.22
C ILE A 165 18.47 52.96 36.86
N SER A 166 17.27 53.53 37.03
CA SER A 166 16.14 52.78 37.55
C SER A 166 15.88 51.57 36.66
N SER A 167 15.71 50.40 37.30
CA SER A 167 15.36 49.13 36.65
C SER A 167 14.13 49.26 35.74
N ASN A 168 13.26 50.24 35.98
CA ASN A 168 12.11 50.54 35.13
C ASN A 168 12.47 51.00 33.71
N PHE A 169 13.71 51.44 33.47
CA PHE A 169 14.23 51.81 32.14
C PHE A 169 15.06 50.70 31.50
N LEU A 170 15.39 49.64 32.25
CA LEU A 170 16.16 48.49 31.81
C LEU A 170 15.23 47.30 31.56
N VAL A 171 15.70 46.30 30.81
CA VAL A 171 14.96 45.04 30.61
C VAL A 171 15.14 44.13 31.81
#